data_AF-A0A7Z1PKX0-F1
#
_entry.id   AF-A0A7Z1PKX0-F1
#
_cell.length_a   1.000
_cell.length_b   1.000
_cell.length_c   1.000
_cell.angle_alpha   90.00
_cell.angle_beta   90.00
_cell.angle_gamma   90.00
#
_symmetry.space_group_name_H-M   'P 1'
#
loop_
_entity.id
_entity.type
_entity.pdbx_description
1 polymer ?
#
loop_
_entity_poly.entity_id
_entity_poly.type
_entity_poly.pdbx_seq_one_letter_code
_entity_poly.pdbx_strand_id
1 'polypeptide(L)' 'MAFKMSNEPQTIKIFNLRSDTNEFIGAGDAYIPPHTGLPANCTDIAPPDIPASHIAVFDAETETWSLHEDHRGETVYDTT' A
#
# COMPACT_ATOMS: atom_id res chain seq x y z
N MET A 1 13.02 1.74 5.98
CA MET A 1 14.30 1.90 5.25
C MET A 1 13.92 2.50 3.91
N ALA A 2 14.38 3.71 3.60
CA ALA A 2 14.00 4.38 2.36
C ALA A 2 14.56 3.65 1.12
N PHE A 3 13.75 3.60 0.04
CA PHE A 3 14.15 3.06 -1.25
C PHE A 3 15.47 3.67 -1.74
N LYS A 4 16.40 2.82 -2.20
CA LYS A 4 17.69 3.25 -2.72
C LYS A 4 17.67 3.38 -4.25
N MET A 5 17.76 4.61 -4.74
CA MET A 5 17.88 4.90 -6.16
C MET A 5 19.19 4.34 -6.75
N SER A 6 19.15 3.95 -8.02
CA SER A 6 20.30 3.43 -8.79
C SER A 6 20.56 4.28 -10.04
N ASN A 7 21.78 4.20 -10.58
CA ASN A 7 22.13 4.71 -11.91
C ASN A 7 21.79 3.73 -13.05
N GLU A 8 21.28 2.55 -12.70
CA GLU A 8 20.75 1.55 -13.62
C GLU A 8 19.24 1.38 -13.38
N PRO A 9 18.46 0.99 -14.41
CA PRO A 9 17.03 0.75 -14.23
C PRO A 9 16.78 -0.43 -13.28
N GLN A 10 15.75 -0.33 -12.45
CA GLN A 10 15.36 -1.36 -11.49
C GLN A 10 13.91 -1.77 -11.71
N THR A 11 13.61 -3.07 -11.65
CA THR A 11 12.23 -3.54 -11.53
C THR A 11 12.04 -4.07 -10.12
N ILE A 12 11.07 -3.51 -9.40
CA ILE A 12 10.83 -3.77 -7.99
C ILE A 12 9.35 -4.04 -7.75
N LYS A 13 9.05 -5.00 -6.88
CA LYS A 13 7.68 -5.22 -6.40
C LYS A 13 7.27 -4.07 -5.49
N ILE A 14 6.14 -3.47 -5.79
CA ILE A 14 5.52 -2.38 -5.04
C ILE A 14 4.12 -2.76 -4.58
N PHE A 15 3.67 -2.07 -3.54
CA PHE A 15 2.34 -2.18 -2.97
C PHE A 15 1.66 -0.83 -3.15
N ASN A 16 0.63 -0.79 -3.98
CA ASN A 16 -0.08 0.42 -4.35
C ASN A 16 -1.03 0.83 -3.24
N LEU A 17 -1.10 2.14 -3.02
CA LEU A 17 -1.90 2.80 -2.00
C LEU A 17 -2.96 3.66 -2.67
N ARG A 18 -4.15 3.69 -2.10
CA ARG A 18 -5.18 4.64 -2.48
C ARG A 18 -4.74 6.06 -2.08
N SER A 19 -4.80 7.02 -3.00
CA SER A 19 -4.16 8.33 -2.82
C SER A 19 -4.76 9.23 -1.73
N ASP A 20 -6.00 8.95 -1.31
CA ASP A 20 -6.73 9.71 -0.30
C ASP A 20 -6.70 9.07 1.10
N THR A 21 -6.57 7.74 1.19
CA THR A 21 -6.67 6.99 2.45
C THR A 21 -5.43 6.17 2.79
N ASN A 22 -4.47 6.05 1.87
CA ASN A 22 -3.32 5.15 1.96
C ASN A 22 -3.67 3.66 2.18
N GLU A 23 -4.89 3.27 1.82
CA GLU A 23 -5.34 1.88 1.84
C GLU A 23 -4.59 1.07 0.80
N PHE A 24 -4.18 -0.16 1.16
CA PHE A 24 -3.60 -1.10 0.22
C PHE A 24 -4.63 -1.49 -0.86
N ILE A 25 -4.30 -1.27 -2.13
CA ILE A 25 -5.19 -1.58 -3.27
C ILE A 25 -4.62 -2.63 -4.23
N GLY A 26 -3.43 -3.16 -3.97
CA GLY A 26 -2.86 -4.27 -4.72
C GLY A 26 -1.35 -4.17 -4.93
N ALA A 27 -0.73 -5.31 -5.21
CA ALA A 27 0.70 -5.41 -5.50
C ALA A 27 0.95 -5.46 -7.02
N GLY A 28 2.10 -4.94 -7.45
CA GLY A 28 2.54 -4.97 -8.83
C GLY A 28 4.05 -4.82 -8.93
N ASP A 29 4.60 -4.94 -10.14
CA ASP A 29 6.01 -4.64 -10.38
C ASP A 29 6.12 -3.28 -11.06
N ALA A 30 6.96 -2.41 -10.52
CA ALA A 30 7.25 -1.09 -11.06
C ALA A 30 8.63 -1.07 -11.69
N TYR A 31 8.70 -0.54 -12.90
CA TYR A 31 9.96 -0.17 -13.55
C TYR A 31 10.38 1.23 -13.06
N ILE A 32 11.57 1.32 -12.48
CA ILE A 32 12.18 2.53 -11.93
C ILE A 32 13.33 2.93 -12.85
N PRO A 33 13.22 4.03 -13.61
CA PRO A 33 14.33 4.57 -14.38
C PRO A 33 15.54 4.96 -13.51
N PRO A 34 16.75 5.01 -14.10
CA PRO A 34 17.93 5.55 -13.42
C PRO A 34 17.68 6.90 -12.76
N HIS A 35 18.21 7.07 -11.55
CA HIS A 35 18.17 8.30 -10.77
C HIS A 35 16.75 8.77 -10.38
N THR A 36 15.77 7.87 -10.36
CA THR A 36 14.39 8.14 -9.91
C THR A 36 14.02 7.30 -8.69
N GLY A 37 12.95 7.70 -8.00
CA GLY A 37 12.41 7.02 -6.82
C GLY A 37 11.17 6.18 -7.12
N LEU A 38 10.57 5.66 -6.05
CA LEU A 38 9.29 4.95 -6.14
C LEU A 38 8.19 5.86 -6.73
N PRO A 39 7.25 5.30 -7.51
CA PRO A 39 6.04 6.01 -7.92
C PRO A 39 5.26 6.58 -6.72
N ALA A 40 4.50 7.63 -6.97
CA ALA A 40 3.61 8.18 -5.96
C ALA A 40 2.56 7.13 -5.54
N ASN A 41 2.13 7.21 -4.27
CA ASN A 41 1.12 6.32 -3.68
C ASN A 41 1.49 4.84 -3.79
N CYS A 42 2.76 4.50 -3.56
CA CYS A 42 3.18 3.13 -3.38
C CYS A 42 4.28 3.03 -2.31
N THR A 43 4.50 1.81 -1.83
CA THR A 43 5.60 1.46 -0.94
C THR A 43 6.26 0.17 -1.42
N ASP A 44 7.54 -0.02 -1.13
CA ASP A 44 8.25 -1.30 -1.30
C ASP A 44 8.14 -2.21 -0.07
N ILE A 45 7.48 -1.74 1.00
CA ILE A 45 7.25 -2.48 2.23
C ILE A 45 5.98 -3.32 2.08
N ALA A 46 6.13 -4.65 2.17
CA ALA A 46 4.99 -5.55 2.09
C ALA A 46 3.98 -5.31 3.23
N PRO A 47 2.66 -5.33 2.93
CA PRO A 47 1.65 -5.34 3.97
C PRO A 47 1.72 -6.65 4.79
N PRO A 48 1.21 -6.65 6.03
CA PRO A 48 1.02 -7.87 6.79
C PRO A 48 -0.08 -8.75 6.16
N ASP A 49 -0.30 -9.94 6.71
CA ASP A 49 -1.47 -10.73 6.38
C ASP A 49 -2.76 -9.95 6.73
N ILE A 50 -3.65 -9.80 5.75
CA ILE A 50 -4.89 -9.03 5.90
C ILE A 50 -6.04 -10.03 6.12
N PRO A 51 -6.64 -10.11 7.33
CA PRO A 51 -7.78 -10.98 7.58
C PRO A 51 -9.03 -10.49 6.83
N ALA A 52 -10.07 -11.34 6.77
CA ALA A 52 -11.35 -10.94 6.21
C ALA A 52 -11.94 -9.72 6.94
N SER A 53 -12.70 -8.90 6.21
CA SER A 53 -13.30 -7.64 6.69
C SER A 53 -12.28 -6.66 7.29
N HIS A 54 -11.03 -6.68 6.82
CA HIS A 54 -10.01 -5.70 7.18
C HIS A 54 -9.29 -5.16 5.95
N ILE A 55 -8.71 -3.98 6.11
CA ILE A 55 -7.82 -3.34 5.14
C ILE A 55 -6.54 -2.89 5.83
N ALA A 56 -5.41 -3.01 5.12
CA ALA A 56 -4.15 -2.46 5.59
C ALA A 56 -4.02 -1.00 5.13
N VAL A 57 -3.72 -0.10 6.06
CA VAL A 57 -3.46 1.33 5.82
C VAL A 57 -2.01 1.63 6.12
N PHE A 58 -1.32 2.22 5.15
CA PHE A 58 0.10 2.56 5.28
C PHE A 58 0.28 3.96 5.88
N ASP A 59 1.10 4.06 6.91
CA ASP A 59 1.58 5.30 7.47
C ASP A 59 2.96 5.62 6.90
N ALA A 60 3.03 6.65 6.06
CA ALA A 60 4.26 7.08 5.40
C ALA A 60 5.24 7.82 6.32
N GLU A 61 4.77 8.35 7.46
CA GLU A 61 5.64 9.02 8.44
C GLU A 61 6.42 7.99 9.27
N THR A 62 5.75 6.90 9.63
CA THR A 62 6.36 5.82 10.42
C THR A 62 6.88 4.65 9.57
N GLU A 63 6.57 4.64 8.27
CA GLU A 63 6.83 3.53 7.35
C GLU A 63 6.23 2.20 7.84
N THR A 64 5.04 2.24 8.44
CA THR A 64 4.37 1.07 9.04
C THR A 64 2.97 0.82 8.50
N TRP A 65 2.49 -0.41 8.67
CA TRP A 65 1.13 -0.82 8.33
C TRP A 65 0.26 -0.93 9.58
N SER A 66 -0.98 -0.48 9.48
CA SER A 66 -2.03 -0.69 10.48
C SER A 66 -3.23 -1.38 9.84
N LEU A 67 -3.88 -2.29 10.57
CA LEU A 67 -5.09 -2.97 10.11
C LEU A 67 -6.32 -2.25 10.65
N HIS A 68 -7.28 -1.99 9.77
CA HIS A 68 -8.55 -1.35 10.10
C HIS A 68 -9.69 -2.24 9.63
N GLU A 69 -10.81 -2.22 10.36
CA GLU A 69 -12.03 -2.90 9.92
C GLU A 69 -12.51 -2.29 8.59
N ASP A 70 -12.87 -3.16 7.65
CA ASP A 70 -13.41 -2.79 6.35
C ASP A 70 -14.80 -3.41 6.18
N HIS A 71 -15.82 -2.54 6.29
CA HIS A 71 -17.23 -2.90 6.12
C HIS A 71 -17.78 -2.59 4.72
N ARG A 72 -16.92 -2.25 3.75
CA ARG A 72 -17.38 -1.98 2.38
C ARG A 72 -18.05 -3.22 1.79
N GLY A 73 -19.23 -3.02 1.20
CA GLY A 73 -20.01 -4.11 0.62
C GLY A 73 -20.86 -4.89 1.63
N GLU A 74 -20.74 -4.60 2.93
CA GLU A 74 -21.63 -5.15 3.95
C GLU A 74 -22.98 -4.41 3.94
N THR A 75 -24.08 -5.14 4.08
CA THR A 75 -25.42 -4.57 4.24
C THR A 75 -25.80 -4.64 5.72
N VAL A 76 -25.98 -3.48 6.35
CA VAL A 76 -26.35 -3.36 7.77
C VAL A 76 -27.66 -2.60 7.89
N TYR A 77 -28.62 -3.13 8.63
CA TYR A 77 -29.89 -2.46 8.93
C TYR A 77 -30.32 -2.76 10.37
N ASP A 78 -30.97 -1.77 11.00
CA ASP A 78 -31.60 -1.90 12.31
C ASP A 78 -33.02 -2.44 12.13
N THR A 79 -33.39 -3.45 12.92
CA THR A 79 -34.73 -4.08 12.91
C THR A 79 -35.52 -3.83 14.17
N THR A 80 -35.02 -2.98 15.08
CA THR A 80 -35.69 -2.65 16.35
C THR A 80 -36.65 -1.47 16.25
#